data_AF-A0AAV5KKA4-F1
#
_entry.id   AF-A0AAV5KKA4-F1
#
_cell.length_a   1.000
_cell.length_b   1.000
_cell.length_c   1.000
_cell.angle_alpha   90.00
_cell.angle_beta   90.00
_cell.angle_gamma   90.00
#
_symmetry.space_group_name_H-M   'P 1'
#
loop_
_entity.id
_entity.type
_entity.pdbx_description
1 polymer ?
#
loop_
_entity_poly.entity_id
_entity_poly.type
_entity_poly.pdbx_seq_one_letter_code
_entity_poly.pdbx_strand_id
1 'polypeptide(L)'
;MVVTFGMSDIGPWSLMDSSAQSADVIMRMMARNSMSEKLAEDIDAAVKRISDSAYEIALSDIRNNWEAIDKIVEVLLEKETMSGDEFRAILSEFVEIPAENRVPTSVPSPVSV
;
A
#
# COMPACT_ATOMS: atom_id res chain seq x y z
N MET A 1 -5.27 -7.95 5.01
CA MET A 1 -6.44 -7.05 4.91
C MET A 1 -7.74 -7.84 4.92
N VAL A 2 -7.95 -8.71 3.94
CA VAL A 2 -9.19 -9.52 3.78
C VAL A 2 -9.41 -10.55 4.90
N VAL A 3 -8.44 -11.44 5.15
CA VAL A 3 -8.64 -12.59 6.06
C VAL A 3 -8.43 -12.30 7.55
N THR A 4 -7.58 -11.34 7.89
CA THR A 4 -7.16 -11.07 9.29
C THR A 4 -7.86 -9.85 9.89
N PHE A 5 -8.16 -8.84 9.08
CA PHE A 5 -8.68 -7.55 9.56
C PHE A 5 -10.15 -7.33 9.21
N GLY A 6 -10.76 -8.21 8.42
CA GLY A 6 -12.16 -8.06 7.99
C GLY A 6 -12.41 -6.82 7.14
N MET A 7 -11.38 -6.32 6.45
CA MET A 7 -11.45 -5.11 5.62
C MET A 7 -11.79 -5.48 4.17
N SER A 8 -12.96 -6.07 3.98
CA SER A 8 -13.44 -6.54 2.66
C SER A 8 -14.94 -6.79 2.66
N ASP A 9 -15.51 -6.87 1.45
CA ASP A 9 -16.96 -7.04 1.22
C ASP A 9 -17.54 -8.36 1.76
N ILE A 10 -16.69 -9.31 2.14
CA ILE A 10 -17.08 -10.57 2.82
C ILE A 10 -17.49 -10.35 4.30
N GLY A 11 -17.36 -9.13 4.82
CA GLY A 11 -17.80 -8.73 6.15
C GLY A 11 -16.67 -8.49 7.15
N PRO A 12 -16.98 -7.90 8.32
CA PRO A 12 -16.01 -7.50 9.34
C PRO A 12 -15.58 -8.69 10.22
N TRP A 13 -15.16 -9.78 9.59
CA TRP A 13 -14.77 -11.01 10.28
C TRP A 13 -13.28 -11.28 10.18
N SER A 14 -12.67 -11.71 11.28
CA SER A 14 -11.37 -12.37 11.24
C SER A 14 -11.59 -13.84 10.92
N LEU A 15 -11.27 -14.22 9.69
CA LEU A 15 -11.43 -15.58 9.16
C LEU A 15 -10.22 -16.47 9.47
N MET A 16 -9.17 -15.88 10.04
CA MET A 16 -7.97 -16.60 10.46
C MET A 16 -8.08 -16.97 11.93
N ASP A 17 -8.11 -18.28 12.20
CA ASP A 17 -8.02 -18.80 13.56
C ASP A 17 -6.59 -18.56 14.10
N SER A 18 -6.46 -18.11 15.35
CA SER A 18 -5.13 -17.91 15.98
C SER A 18 -4.28 -19.18 15.97
N SER A 19 -4.92 -20.34 15.98
CA SER A 19 -4.27 -21.65 15.90
C SER A 19 -3.73 -21.99 14.50
N ALA A 20 -4.21 -21.33 13.44
CA ALA A 20 -3.62 -21.41 12.10
C ALA A 20 -2.22 -20.77 12.02
N GLN A 21 -1.86 -19.93 12.99
CA GLN A 21 -0.51 -19.37 13.13
C GLN A 21 0.37 -20.15 14.10
N SER A 22 -0.12 -21.26 14.67
CA SER A 22 0.65 -22.12 15.57
C SER A 22 1.93 -22.64 14.89
N ALA A 23 3.01 -22.76 15.68
CA ALA A 23 4.22 -23.47 15.28
C ALA A 23 4.00 -24.99 15.21
N ASP A 24 2.92 -25.49 15.82
CA ASP A 24 2.50 -26.89 15.76
C ASP A 24 1.74 -27.18 14.44
N VAL A 25 2.29 -28.11 13.66
CA VAL A 25 1.77 -28.55 12.36
C VAL A 25 0.38 -29.18 12.49
N ILE A 26 0.12 -29.93 13.57
CA ILE A 26 -1.16 -30.61 13.78
C ILE A 26 -2.26 -29.58 14.05
N MET A 27 -1.96 -28.61 14.90
CA MET A 27 -2.88 -27.52 15.22
C MET A 27 -3.19 -26.66 13.98
N ARG A 28 -2.16 -26.35 13.18
CA ARG A 28 -2.32 -25.61 11.92
C ARG A 28 -3.19 -26.36 10.91
N MET A 29 -3.07 -27.68 10.83
CA MET A 29 -3.86 -28.50 9.90
C MET A 29 -5.33 -28.57 10.28
N MET A 30 -5.66 -28.68 11.58
CA MET A 30 -7.04 -28.62 12.06
C MET A 30 -7.70 -27.26 11.80
N ALA A 31 -6.97 -26.16 12.02
CA ALA A 31 -7.45 -24.80 11.80
C ALA A 31 -7.76 -24.49 10.33
N ARG A 32 -7.08 -25.12 9.37
CA ARG A 32 -7.35 -24.95 7.93
C ARG A 32 -8.63 -25.66 7.48
N ASN A 33 -9.07 -26.69 8.22
CA ASN A 33 -10.20 -27.52 7.83
C ASN A 33 -11.58 -26.92 8.23
N SER A 34 -11.59 -25.78 8.91
CA SER A 34 -12.82 -25.08 9.32
C SER A 34 -13.36 -24.10 8.27
N MET A 35 -12.61 -23.85 7.18
CA MET A 35 -13.00 -22.93 6.12
C MET A 35 -13.76 -23.67 5.00
N SER A 36 -14.92 -23.13 4.61
CA SER A 36 -15.69 -23.64 3.46
C SER A 36 -15.02 -23.29 2.13
N GLU A 37 -15.11 -24.16 1.13
CA GLU A 37 -14.61 -23.89 -0.23
C GLU A 37 -15.20 -22.61 -0.83
N LYS A 38 -16.52 -22.38 -0.65
CA LYS A 38 -17.18 -21.16 -1.13
C LYS A 38 -16.59 -19.90 -0.50
N LEU A 39 -16.29 -19.96 0.80
CA LEU A 39 -15.68 -18.84 1.51
C LEU A 39 -14.24 -18.59 1.04
N ALA A 40 -13.48 -19.64 0.71
CA ALA A 40 -12.15 -19.51 0.13
C ALA A 40 -12.21 -18.84 -1.25
N GLU A 41 -13.17 -19.24 -2.10
CA GLU A 41 -13.41 -18.60 -3.40
C GLU A 41 -13.76 -17.11 -3.25
N ASP A 42 -14.63 -16.77 -2.30
CA ASP A 42 -15.00 -15.38 -2.01
C ASP A 42 -13.79 -14.54 -1.53
N ILE A 43 -12.89 -15.13 -0.73
CA ILE A 43 -11.64 -14.48 -0.29
C ILE A 43 -10.74 -14.21 -1.51
N ASP A 44 -10.50 -15.21 -2.36
CA ASP A 44 -9.64 -15.06 -3.53
C ASP A 44 -10.19 -13.99 -4.49
N ALA A 45 -11.51 -13.97 -4.71
CA ALA A 45 -12.17 -12.95 -5.50
C ALA A 45 -12.01 -11.54 -4.90
N ALA A 46 -12.12 -11.39 -3.58
CA ALA A 46 -11.92 -10.12 -2.89
C ALA A 46 -10.46 -9.62 -3.01
N VAL A 47 -9.48 -10.51 -2.82
CA VAL A 47 -8.05 -10.19 -2.96
C VAL A 47 -7.75 -9.72 -4.38
N LYS A 48 -8.26 -10.41 -5.38
CA LYS A 48 -8.10 -10.03 -6.79
C LYS A 48 -8.69 -8.65 -7.06
N ARG A 49 -9.95 -8.40 -6.63
CA ARG A 49 -10.62 -7.10 -6.82
C ARG A 49 -9.84 -5.94 -6.22
N ILE A 50 -9.32 -6.11 -5.00
CA ILE A 50 -8.52 -5.09 -4.32
C ILE A 50 -7.24 -4.82 -5.10
N SER A 51 -6.55 -5.88 -5.54
CA SER A 51 -5.29 -5.77 -6.27
C SER A 51 -5.49 -5.08 -7.62
N ASP A 52 -6.54 -5.47 -8.36
CA ASP A 52 -6.89 -4.89 -9.65
C ASP A 52 -7.28 -3.41 -9.51
N SER A 53 -8.09 -3.06 -8.51
CA SER A 53 -8.48 -1.67 -8.24
C SER A 53 -7.28 -0.80 -7.83
N ALA A 54 -6.40 -1.29 -6.96
CA ALA A 54 -5.19 -0.58 -6.58
C ALA A 54 -4.24 -0.38 -7.77
N TYR A 55 -4.14 -1.37 -8.66
CA TYR A 55 -3.37 -1.26 -9.90
C TYR A 55 -3.94 -0.20 -10.83
N GLU A 56 -5.26 -0.18 -11.05
CA GLU A 56 -5.91 0.82 -11.89
C GLU A 56 -5.75 2.24 -11.33
N ILE A 57 -5.88 2.41 -10.02
CA ILE A 57 -5.65 3.69 -9.34
C ILE A 57 -4.21 4.15 -9.56
N ALA A 58 -3.22 3.29 -9.27
CA ALA A 58 -1.81 3.62 -9.45
C ALA A 58 -1.48 3.97 -10.93
N LEU A 59 -2.05 3.22 -11.87
CA LEU A 59 -1.86 3.47 -13.30
C LEU A 59 -2.48 4.82 -13.72
N SER A 60 -3.67 5.14 -13.20
CA SER A 60 -4.32 6.42 -13.40
C SER A 60 -3.46 7.57 -12.84
N ASP A 61 -3.00 7.44 -11.60
CA ASP A 61 -2.17 8.45 -10.94
C ASP A 61 -0.86 8.70 -11.69
N ILE A 62 -0.21 7.65 -12.18
CA ILE A 62 1.00 7.77 -13.01
C ILE A 62 0.69 8.48 -14.32
N ARG A 63 -0.40 8.12 -15.01
CA ARG A 63 -0.76 8.71 -16.31
C ARG A 63 -1.16 10.17 -16.19
N ASN A 64 -1.91 10.53 -15.16
CA ASN A 64 -2.35 11.91 -14.92
C ASN A 64 -1.16 12.83 -14.60
N ASN A 65 -0.08 12.28 -14.04
CA ASN A 65 1.11 13.02 -13.61
C ASN A 65 2.35 12.70 -14.47
N TRP A 66 2.14 12.27 -15.71
CA TRP A 66 3.23 11.80 -16.59
C TRP A 66 4.33 12.86 -16.80
N GLU A 67 3.94 14.12 -16.98
CA GLU A 67 4.88 15.24 -17.14
C GLU A 67 5.76 15.44 -15.89
N ALA A 68 5.19 15.29 -14.70
CA ALA A 68 5.92 15.41 -13.46
C ALA A 68 6.92 14.26 -13.29
N ILE A 69 6.51 13.03 -13.65
CA ILE A 69 7.36 11.84 -13.61
C ILE A 69 8.54 11.99 -14.58
N ASP A 70 8.32 12.48 -15.79
CA ASP A 70 9.38 12.69 -16.79
C ASP A 70 10.48 13.60 -16.26
N LYS A 71 10.09 14.74 -15.66
CA LYS A 71 11.03 15.67 -15.02
C LYS A 71 11.77 15.05 -13.83
N ILE A 72 11.08 14.26 -13.00
CA ILE A 72 11.72 13.55 -11.88
C ILE A 72 12.76 12.54 -12.39
N VAL A 73 12.43 11.81 -13.46
CA VAL A 73 13.33 10.84 -14.08
C VAL A 73 14.56 11.53 -14.66
N GLU A 74 14.41 12.67 -15.34
CA GLU A 74 15.52 13.48 -15.85
C GLU A 74 16.48 13.89 -14.73
N VAL A 75 15.95 14.39 -13.61
CA VAL A 75 16.78 14.77 -12.46
C VAL A 75 17.47 13.56 -11.81
N LEU A 76 16.78 12.42 -11.72
CA LEU A 76 17.36 11.19 -11.18
C LEU A 76 18.45 10.60 -12.10
N LEU A 77 18.36 10.82 -13.41
CA LEU A 77 19.42 10.44 -14.35
C LEU A 77 20.71 11.23 -14.10
N GLU A 78 20.61 12.49 -13.65
CA GLU A 78 21.77 13.33 -13.36
C GLU A 78 22.36 13.12 -11.95
N LYS A 79 21.49 13.04 -10.93
CA LYS A 79 21.91 13.04 -9.51
C LYS A 79 21.88 11.67 -8.83
N GLU A 80 21.32 10.64 -9.49
CA GLU A 80 21.10 9.27 -9.00
C GLU A 80 20.21 9.12 -7.76
N THR A 81 20.11 10.17 -6.93
CA THR A 81 19.37 10.23 -5.67
C THR A 81 18.68 11.59 -5.53
N MET A 82 17.54 11.58 -4.86
CA MET A 82 16.71 12.76 -4.62
C MET A 82 16.11 12.68 -3.22
N SER A 83 16.08 13.81 -2.51
CA SER A 83 15.41 13.90 -1.22
C SER A 83 13.89 14.03 -1.36
N GLY A 84 13.14 13.64 -0.33
CA GLY A 84 11.68 13.74 -0.35
C GLY A 84 11.15 15.17 -0.50
N ASP A 85 11.91 16.17 -0.04
CA ASP A 85 11.52 17.58 -0.14
C ASP A 85 11.74 18.12 -1.58
N GLU A 86 12.84 17.74 -2.22
CA GLU A 86 13.08 18.04 -3.64
C GLU A 86 12.02 17.39 -4.54
N PHE A 87 11.66 16.13 -4.26
CA PHE A 87 10.61 15.43 -4.99
C PHE A 87 9.26 16.16 -4.89
N ARG A 88 8.87 16.59 -3.69
CA ARG A 88 7.62 17.35 -3.49
C ARG A 88 7.67 18.73 -4.12
N ALA A 89 8.83 19.40 -4.11
CA ALA A 89 9.00 20.67 -4.78
C ALA A 89 8.72 20.54 -6.30
N ILE A 90 9.29 19.52 -6.94
CA ILE A 90 9.05 19.26 -8.38
C ILE A 90 7.59 18.89 -8.63
N LEU A 91 6.99 18.00 -7.82
CA LEU A 91 5.59 17.62 -7.97
C LEU A 91 4.62 18.80 -7.78
N SER A 92 4.94 19.74 -6.88
CA SER A 92 4.09 20.91 -6.60
C SER A 92 3.94 21.86 -7.78
N GLU A 93 4.81 21.75 -8.79
CA GLU A 93 4.69 22.51 -10.04
C GLU A 93 3.56 21.99 -10.95
N PHE A 94 3.23 20.70 -10.84
CA PHE A 94 2.27 20.01 -11.71
C PHE A 94 0.94 19.68 -11.02
N VAL A 95 0.94 19.53 -9.69
CA VAL A 95 -0.22 19.12 -8.91
C VAL A 95 -0.32 19.91 -7.61
N GLU A 96 -1.53 20.34 -7.25
CA GLU A 96 -1.80 20.86 -5.91
C GLU A 96 -1.66 19.74 -4.87
N ILE A 97 -0.57 19.78 -4.10
CA ILE A 97 -0.34 18.82 -3.03
C ILE A 97 -1.35 19.08 -1.90
N PRO A 98 -2.18 18.08 -1.53
CA PRO A 98 -3.12 18.19 -0.41
C PRO A 98 -2.41 18.60 0.89
N ALA A 99 -3.07 19.40 1.72
CA ALA A 99 -2.48 19.97 2.93
C ALA A 99 -1.93 18.90 3.91
N GLU A 100 -2.54 17.71 3.96
CA GLU A 100 -2.10 16.58 4.78
C GLU A 100 -0.71 16.04 4.38
N ASN A 101 -0.36 16.18 3.10
CA ASN A 101 0.94 15.75 2.55
C ASN A 101 1.97 16.88 2.51
N ARG A 102 1.61 18.09 2.95
CA ARG A 102 2.54 19.20 3.14
C ARG A 102 3.24 18.98 4.47
N VAL A 103 4.52 18.62 4.42
CA VAL A 103 5.35 18.51 5.62
C VAL A 103 5.34 19.87 6.34
N PRO A 104 5.12 19.95 7.66
CA PRO A 104 5.57 21.12 8.40
C PRO A 104 7.08 21.21 8.17
N THR A 105 7.56 22.39 7.74
CA THR A 105 8.99 22.68 7.57
C THR A 105 9.79 22.06 8.70
N SER A 106 10.57 21.02 8.41
CA SER A 106 11.51 20.43 9.35
C SER A 106 12.59 21.48 9.58
N VAL A 107 12.44 22.24 10.66
CA VAL A 107 13.59 22.95 11.25
C VAL A 107 14.64 21.87 11.50
N PRO A 108 15.87 21.97 10.95
CA PRO A 108 16.88 20.96 11.17
C PRO A 108 17.13 20.86 12.67
N SER A 109 16.71 19.74 13.26
CA SER A 109 17.00 19.45 14.66
C SER A 109 18.51 19.37 14.80
N PRO A 110 19.16 20.16 15.68
CA PRO A 110 20.60 20.15 15.80
C PRO A 110 21.01 18.74 16.23
N VAL A 111 21.91 18.15 15.43
CA VAL A 111 22.54 16.86 15.71
C VAL A 111 23.26 16.99 17.06
N SER A 112 22.73 16.35 18.09
CA SER A 112 23.43 16.22 19.38
C SER A 112 24.59 15.25 19.19
N VAL A 113 25.81 15.80 19.25
CA VAL A 113 27.08 15.07 19.37
C VAL A 113 27.18 14.38 20.73
#